data_AF-A0A8C4QJT2-F1
#
_entry.id   AF-A0A8C4QJT2-F1
#
_cell.length_a   1.000
_cell.length_b   1.000
_cell.length_c   1.000
_cell.angle_alpha   90.00
_cell.angle_beta   90.00
_cell.angle_gamma   90.00
#
_symmetry.space_group_name_H-M   'P 1'
#
loop_
_entity.id
_entity.type
_entity.pdbx_description
1 polymer ?
#
loop_
_entity_poly.entity_id
_entity_poly.type
_entity_poly.pdbx_seq_one_letter_code
_entity_poly.pdbx_strand_id
1 'polypeptide(L)'
;MNELGRRGLLRGVQDHSMSLPICRSTSWLFTFCSQSCLFMGGGPPLHLLTLFCIHLYVDDHFGLLFPCVCSRTGDVLEPLLKAQWFVRCRDMADRALQALEDGDLQLVPQTHESKLRSWLSEISDWCLSRQIWWGHRIPAYQLIPLQHSPCNKVGDLWVCARNEQEARKKACEKFGLKDEDFTLQQDEDVLDTWFSSALFPFAALGWPRQTKDLEAFYPNTMIETGHDLIFFWVARMAMLGQQLTGKLPFHTVLFHPMVRGAHGKKMSKSLGNAIDPLDVISGISCQDMQSKLLEGNLTESELCISHELQKKQFPNGIPECGTDALRFAFCSLHLKGEDVIFDVATVLNFRHFCNKIWNALKFTLAALGNDFEPQPLQSVRCLTDMQKKTNVTPRVTSIVPKCEHE
;
A
#
# COMPACT_ATOMS: atom_id res chain seq x y z
N MET A 1 -11.08 6.48 -11.34
CA MET A 1 -12.04 6.45 -10.20
C MET A 1 -12.91 7.69 -10.28
N ASN A 2 -14.17 7.53 -10.71
CA ASN A 2 -15.12 8.63 -10.94
C ASN A 2 -15.45 9.39 -9.64
N GLU A 3 -15.87 10.66 -9.74
CA GLU A 3 -16.26 11.56 -8.63
C GLU A 3 -17.23 10.95 -7.61
N LEU A 4 -17.98 9.91 -8.01
CA LEU A 4 -18.89 9.13 -7.15
C LEU A 4 -18.17 8.35 -6.03
N GLY A 5 -16.90 7.97 -6.21
CA GLY A 5 -16.10 7.26 -5.20
C GLY A 5 -15.62 8.18 -4.08
N ARG A 6 -15.14 9.39 -4.42
CA ARG A 6 -14.60 10.37 -3.45
C ARG A 6 -15.63 10.83 -2.42
N ARG A 7 -16.90 10.96 -2.85
CA ARG A 7 -17.99 11.41 -1.98
C ARG A 7 -18.59 10.30 -1.11
N GLY A 8 -18.32 9.02 -1.38
CA GLY A 8 -18.91 7.87 -0.68
C GLY A 8 -18.19 7.48 0.60
N LEU A 9 -16.85 7.40 0.56
CA LEU A 9 -16.01 6.89 1.65
C LEU A 9 -16.18 7.63 2.99
N LEU A 10 -16.40 8.94 2.97
CA LEU A 10 -16.57 9.74 4.19
C LEU A 10 -18.01 9.79 4.71
N ARG A 11 -19.00 9.30 3.94
CA ARG A 11 -20.39 9.27 4.40
C ARG A 11 -20.57 8.26 5.53
N GLY A 12 -19.87 7.13 5.52
CA GLY A 12 -20.14 6.01 6.43
C GLY A 12 -19.63 6.15 7.85
N VAL A 13 -18.56 6.91 8.01
CA VAL A 13 -17.79 6.96 9.26
C VAL A 13 -18.58 7.59 10.43
N GLN A 14 -19.66 8.33 10.13
CA GLN A 14 -20.45 9.07 11.13
C GLN A 14 -21.84 8.49 11.45
N ASP A 15 -22.39 7.62 10.61
CA ASP A 15 -23.82 7.19 10.71
C ASP A 15 -24.01 5.80 11.36
N HIS A 16 -22.94 5.11 11.73
CA HIS A 16 -23.02 3.79 12.38
C HIS A 16 -22.68 3.84 13.87
N SER A 17 -23.24 2.90 14.62
CA SER A 17 -23.15 2.76 16.09
C SER A 17 -21.73 2.66 16.66
N MET A 18 -20.71 2.57 15.80
CA MET A 18 -19.29 2.58 16.14
C MET A 18 -18.55 3.67 15.34
N SER A 19 -18.58 4.90 15.86
CA SER A 19 -17.81 6.02 15.29
C SER A 19 -16.30 5.85 15.50
N LEU A 20 -15.47 6.44 14.63
CA LEU A 20 -14.02 6.50 14.89
C LEU A 20 -13.69 7.52 15.98
N PRO A 21 -12.84 7.17 16.97
CA PRO A 21 -12.38 8.11 18.00
C PRO A 21 -11.33 9.07 17.41
N ILE A 22 -11.81 10.11 16.73
CA ILE A 22 -10.96 11.12 16.08
C ILE A 22 -10.95 12.40 16.92
N CYS A 23 -9.76 12.94 17.18
CA CYS A 23 -9.57 14.21 17.86
C CYS A 23 -8.56 15.10 17.14
N ARG A 24 -8.59 16.40 17.42
CA ARG A 24 -7.57 17.36 16.97
C ARG A 24 -6.73 17.77 18.18
N SER A 25 -5.42 17.59 18.12
CA SER A 25 -4.51 17.89 19.23
C SER A 25 -3.17 18.46 18.75
N THR A 26 -2.55 19.32 19.56
CA THR A 26 -1.19 19.86 19.39
C THR A 26 -0.11 19.07 20.13
N SER A 27 -0.51 18.22 21.09
CA SER A 27 0.40 17.56 22.03
C SER A 27 -0.03 16.12 22.21
N TRP A 28 0.86 15.18 21.88
CA TRP A 28 1.00 13.83 22.44
C TRP A 28 2.20 13.17 21.76
N LEU A 29 3.41 13.68 22.02
CA LEU A 29 4.72 13.02 21.88
C LEU A 29 5.80 14.10 21.98
N PHE A 30 6.54 14.08 23.10
CA PHE A 30 7.93 14.50 23.32
C PHE A 30 8.12 15.22 24.68
N THR A 31 8.51 14.43 25.67
CA THR A 31 9.45 14.87 26.69
C THR A 31 10.84 14.74 26.08
N PHE A 32 11.41 15.82 25.51
CA PHE A 32 12.87 16.07 25.51
C PHE A 32 13.18 17.45 24.94
N CYS A 33 14.00 18.18 25.70
CA CYS A 33 14.79 19.37 25.41
C CYS A 33 14.21 20.43 24.45
N SER A 34 13.73 21.53 25.05
CA SER A 34 13.87 22.85 24.45
C SER A 34 15.37 23.17 24.29
N GLN A 35 15.87 23.25 23.07
CA GLN A 35 16.94 24.19 22.74
C GLN A 35 17.00 24.41 21.22
N SER A 36 17.03 25.69 20.89
CA SER A 36 17.02 26.35 19.60
C SER A 36 18.02 25.78 18.59
N CYS A 37 17.63 25.68 17.31
CA CYS A 37 18.45 26.17 16.19
C CYS A 37 17.68 26.16 14.86
N LEU A 38 17.41 27.36 14.34
CA LEU A 38 17.00 27.59 12.95
C LEU A 38 18.18 27.32 12.01
N PHE A 39 18.11 26.27 11.19
CA PHE A 39 18.97 26.12 10.02
C PHE A 39 18.48 27.03 8.89
N MET A 40 18.60 28.35 9.07
CA MET A 40 18.64 29.40 8.03
C MET A 40 18.86 30.77 8.70
N GLY A 41 19.90 30.83 9.53
CA GLY A 41 20.47 32.05 10.10
C GLY A 41 22.00 31.97 10.07
N GLY A 42 22.57 31.66 8.90
CA GLY A 42 24.01 31.66 8.68
C GLY A 42 24.58 33.08 8.76
N GLY A 43 24.76 33.57 9.98
CA GLY A 43 25.29 34.90 10.36
C GLY A 43 24.17 35.92 10.66
N PRO A 44 24.23 36.75 11.74
CA PRO A 44 25.16 36.86 12.87
C PRO A 44 24.44 36.80 14.27
N PRO A 45 23.61 35.79 14.62
CA PRO A 45 22.96 35.79 15.95
C PRO A 45 23.88 35.31 17.08
N LEU A 46 24.88 34.48 16.75
CA LEU A 46 25.84 33.91 17.71
C LEU A 46 26.82 34.96 18.29
N HIS A 47 27.06 36.06 17.57
CA HIS A 47 27.90 37.16 18.08
C HIS A 47 27.21 37.99 19.17
N LEU A 48 25.88 37.97 19.25
CA LEU A 48 25.12 38.66 20.31
C LEU A 48 25.04 37.85 21.60
N LEU A 49 25.08 36.51 21.51
CA LEU A 49 25.09 35.62 22.67
C LEU A 49 26.47 35.49 23.33
N THR A 50 27.56 35.85 22.64
CA THR A 50 28.91 35.92 23.21
C THR A 50 29.17 37.19 24.04
N LEU A 51 28.30 38.22 23.94
CA LEU A 51 28.37 39.44 24.73
C LEU A 51 27.82 39.28 26.15
N PHE A 52 27.00 38.26 26.40
CA PHE A 52 26.62 37.83 27.74
C PHE A 52 27.48 36.63 28.10
N CYS A 53 28.24 36.70 29.20
CA CYS A 53 29.15 35.67 29.70
C CYS A 53 28.48 34.29 29.93
N ILE A 54 28.12 33.60 28.86
CA ILE A 54 27.74 32.20 28.83
C ILE A 54 28.91 31.53 28.12
N HIS A 55 29.70 30.74 28.84
CA HIS A 55 30.73 29.89 28.24
C HIS A 55 30.06 28.85 27.32
N LEU A 56 29.78 29.25 26.08
CA LEU A 56 29.32 28.35 25.04
C LEU A 56 30.52 27.57 24.53
N TYR A 57 30.54 26.29 24.86
CA TYR A 57 31.46 25.31 24.29
C TYR A 57 31.00 25.03 22.85
N VAL A 58 31.79 25.48 21.88
CA VAL A 58 31.64 25.11 20.47
C VAL A 58 32.69 24.04 20.21
N ASP A 59 32.23 22.82 19.94
CA ASP A 59 33.09 21.69 19.61
C ASP A 59 32.72 21.16 18.23
N ASP A 60 33.72 20.83 17.44
CA ASP A 60 33.54 20.11 16.19
C ASP A 60 33.35 18.64 16.53
N HIS A 61 32.16 18.29 17.02
CA HIS A 61 31.81 16.89 17.21
C HIS A 61 31.69 16.22 15.84
N PHE A 62 32.74 15.50 15.42
CA PHE A 62 32.69 14.46 14.38
C PHE A 62 31.92 13.20 14.84
N GLY A 63 30.96 13.36 15.75
CA GLY A 63 29.98 12.34 16.08
C GLY A 63 28.89 12.36 15.03
N LEU A 64 28.58 11.19 14.46
CA LEU A 64 27.52 11.02 13.46
C LEU A 64 26.13 11.33 14.04
N LEU A 65 25.78 12.62 14.14
CA LEU A 65 24.40 13.07 14.23
C LEU A 65 23.80 12.93 12.84
N PHE A 66 23.16 11.80 12.55
CA PHE A 66 22.37 11.64 11.34
C PHE A 66 21.07 12.44 11.51
N PRO A 67 20.88 13.56 10.79
CA PRO A 67 19.60 14.25 10.83
C PRO A 67 18.51 13.32 10.31
N CYS A 68 17.34 13.34 10.96
CA CYS A 68 16.16 12.65 10.44
C CYS A 68 15.82 13.26 9.07
N VAL A 69 15.72 12.43 8.03
CA VAL A 69 15.42 12.88 6.66
C VAL A 69 14.08 12.34 6.18
N CYS A 70 13.39 13.14 5.37
CA CYS A 70 12.18 12.72 4.67
C CYS A 70 12.52 11.60 3.71
N SER A 71 11.85 10.44 3.82
CA SER A 71 12.09 9.29 2.94
C SER A 71 11.81 9.55 1.46
N ARG A 72 11.01 10.58 1.15
CA ARG A 72 10.64 10.93 -0.23
C ARG A 72 11.48 12.05 -0.82
N THR A 73 11.70 13.13 -0.07
CA THR A 73 12.39 14.33 -0.58
C THR A 73 13.86 14.38 -0.19
N GLY A 74 14.26 13.66 0.86
CA GLY A 74 15.62 13.73 1.42
C GLY A 74 15.86 14.94 2.32
N ASP A 75 14.87 15.83 2.48
CA ASP A 75 15.00 17.04 3.31
C ASP A 75 15.15 16.68 4.79
N VAL A 76 15.90 17.50 5.51
CA VAL A 76 16.02 17.40 6.97
C VAL A 76 14.65 17.71 7.61
N LEU A 77 14.21 16.81 8.47
CA LEU A 77 12.94 16.91 9.19
C LEU A 77 13.10 17.82 10.41
N GLU A 78 12.22 18.82 10.51
CA GLU A 78 12.11 19.69 11.68
C GLU A 78 10.86 19.32 12.50
N PRO A 79 11.00 18.99 13.79
CA PRO A 79 9.85 18.77 14.65
C PRO A 79 9.17 20.11 14.98
N LEU A 80 7.95 20.30 14.48
CA LEU A 80 7.12 21.47 14.78
C LEU A 80 5.83 21.04 15.49
N LEU A 81 5.53 21.68 16.63
CA LEU A 81 4.25 21.51 17.31
C LEU A 81 3.15 22.17 16.47
N LYS A 82 2.29 21.33 15.88
CA LYS A 82 1.16 21.75 15.06
C LYS A 82 -0.06 20.93 15.43
N ALA A 83 -1.22 21.59 15.49
CA ALA A 83 -2.48 20.89 15.70
C ALA A 83 -2.81 20.01 14.49
N GLN A 84 -3.02 18.72 14.72
CA GLN A 84 -3.28 17.72 13.69
C GLN A 84 -4.46 16.83 14.13
N TRP A 85 -5.08 16.14 13.16
CA TRP A 85 -6.14 15.16 13.38
C TRP A 85 -5.55 13.79 13.63
N PHE A 86 -5.96 13.15 14.72
CA PHE A 86 -5.52 11.82 15.12
C PHE A 86 -6.69 10.88 15.29
N VAL A 87 -6.50 9.61 14.97
CA VAL A 87 -7.41 8.52 15.36
C VAL A 87 -6.78 7.67 16.44
N ARG A 88 -7.53 7.46 17.54
CA ARG A 88 -7.10 6.59 18.63
C ARG A 88 -7.06 5.15 18.17
N CYS A 89 -5.89 4.52 18.25
CA CYS A 89 -5.70 3.18 17.67
C CYS A 89 -5.77 2.04 18.68
N ARG A 90 -5.55 2.31 19.97
CA ARG A 90 -5.41 1.29 21.02
C ARG A 90 -6.52 0.24 21.00
N ASP A 91 -7.77 0.66 21.15
CA ASP A 91 -8.92 -0.26 21.23
C ASP A 91 -9.16 -1.04 19.93
N MET A 92 -8.81 -0.44 18.77
CA MET A 92 -8.90 -1.13 17.49
C MET A 92 -7.80 -2.17 17.33
N ALA A 93 -6.59 -1.84 17.77
CA ALA A 93 -5.44 -2.74 17.70
C ALA A 93 -5.61 -3.93 18.65
N ASP A 94 -6.15 -3.72 19.85
CA ASP A 94 -6.43 -4.80 20.79
C ASP A 94 -7.45 -5.81 20.19
N ARG A 95 -8.47 -5.34 19.46
CA ARG A 95 -9.40 -6.24 18.74
C ARG A 95 -8.79 -6.96 17.53
N ALA A 96 -7.87 -6.31 16.82
CA ALA A 96 -7.13 -6.94 15.73
C ALA A 96 -6.13 -7.99 16.26
N LEU A 97 -5.54 -7.73 17.44
CA LEU A 97 -4.67 -8.66 18.16
C LEU A 97 -5.45 -9.89 18.61
N GLN A 98 -6.63 -9.69 19.20
CA GLN A 98 -7.53 -10.78 19.59
C GLN A 98 -7.90 -11.66 18.40
N ALA A 99 -8.26 -11.06 17.26
CA ALA A 99 -8.55 -11.80 16.02
C ALA A 99 -7.36 -12.63 15.51
N LEU A 100 -6.14 -12.14 15.71
CA LEU A 100 -4.91 -12.87 15.37
C LEU A 100 -4.68 -14.05 16.33
N GLU A 101 -4.98 -13.88 17.61
CA GLU A 101 -4.82 -14.92 18.64
C GLU A 101 -5.87 -16.02 18.55
N ASP A 102 -7.12 -15.66 18.23
CA ASP A 102 -8.23 -16.60 18.08
C ASP A 102 -8.15 -17.39 16.76
N GLY A 103 -7.28 -16.97 15.83
CA GLY A 103 -7.12 -17.60 14.52
C GLY A 103 -8.14 -17.16 13.47
N ASP A 104 -8.95 -16.15 13.78
CA ASP A 104 -9.90 -15.51 12.85
C ASP A 104 -9.18 -14.69 11.77
N LEU A 105 -7.97 -14.20 12.06
CA LEU A 105 -7.07 -13.57 11.10
C LEU A 105 -5.80 -14.42 10.97
N GLN A 106 -5.58 -15.03 9.81
CA GLN A 106 -4.44 -15.90 9.54
C GLN A 106 -3.44 -15.24 8.59
N LEU A 107 -2.15 -15.29 8.94
CA LEU A 107 -1.08 -14.77 8.08
C LEU A 107 -0.30 -15.92 7.45
N VAL A 108 -0.08 -15.85 6.14
CA VAL A 108 0.68 -16.83 5.37
C VAL A 108 1.87 -16.10 4.73
N PRO A 109 3.12 -16.40 5.13
CA PRO A 109 3.54 -17.34 6.17
C PRO A 109 3.31 -16.82 7.61
N GLN A 110 3.15 -17.74 8.56
CA GLN A 110 2.94 -17.46 9.99
C GLN A 110 4.10 -16.70 10.66
N THR A 111 5.27 -16.66 10.04
CA THR A 111 6.44 -15.93 10.55
C THR A 111 6.18 -14.43 10.71
N HIS A 112 5.20 -13.87 9.99
CA HIS A 112 4.81 -12.46 10.10
C HIS A 112 3.93 -12.14 11.30
N GLU A 113 3.36 -13.15 11.99
CA GLU A 113 2.46 -12.93 13.12
C GLU A 113 3.17 -12.24 14.29
N SER A 114 4.41 -12.62 14.59
CA SER A 114 5.20 -12.00 15.66
C SER A 114 5.45 -10.51 15.38
N LYS A 115 5.74 -10.15 14.12
CA LYS A 115 5.94 -8.77 13.67
C LYS A 115 4.65 -7.96 13.82
N LEU A 116 3.51 -8.49 13.35
CA LEU A 116 2.22 -7.82 13.48
C LEU A 116 1.79 -7.65 14.94
N ARG A 117 1.92 -8.72 15.75
CA ARG A 117 1.61 -8.74 17.18
C ARG A 117 2.39 -7.67 17.94
N SER A 118 3.72 -7.60 17.72
CA SER A 118 4.58 -6.59 18.35
C SER A 118 4.12 -5.18 17.97
N TRP A 119 3.84 -4.94 16.69
CA TRP A 119 3.44 -3.62 16.22
C TRP A 119 2.07 -3.18 16.75
N LEU A 120 1.08 -4.08 16.78
CA LEU A 120 -0.23 -3.80 17.36
C LEU A 120 -0.16 -3.52 18.87
N SER A 121 0.72 -4.23 19.58
CA SER A 121 0.89 -4.08 21.03
C SER A 121 1.49 -2.72 21.43
N GLU A 122 2.32 -2.14 20.57
CA GLU A 122 3.03 -0.87 20.81
C GLU A 122 2.47 0.29 19.97
N ILE A 123 1.29 0.13 19.39
CA ILE A 123 0.74 1.09 18.44
C ILE A 123 0.49 2.46 19.10
N SER A 124 0.86 3.51 18.38
CA SER A 124 0.52 4.90 18.72
C SER A 124 -0.70 5.39 17.95
N ASP A 125 -1.28 6.48 18.44
CA ASP A 125 -2.39 7.15 17.77
C ASP A 125 -1.95 7.67 16.39
N TRP A 126 -2.80 7.45 15.39
CA TRP A 126 -2.44 7.67 14.01
C TRP A 126 -2.84 9.08 13.57
N CYS A 127 -1.84 9.90 13.23
CA CYS A 127 -2.02 11.20 12.60
C CYS A 127 -2.59 11.04 11.19
N LEU A 128 -3.84 11.49 11.00
CA LEU A 128 -4.58 11.42 9.74
C LEU A 128 -4.36 12.63 8.83
N SER A 129 -4.07 13.81 9.36
CA SER A 129 -4.00 15.03 8.55
C SER A 129 -2.65 15.19 7.85
N ARG A 130 -2.70 15.71 6.61
CA ARG A 130 -1.54 15.96 5.75
C ARG A 130 -1.71 17.32 5.09
N GLN A 131 -0.64 18.12 5.10
CA GLN A 131 -0.57 19.44 4.47
C GLN A 131 -0.11 19.32 3.01
N ILE A 132 -0.86 18.56 2.21
CA ILE A 132 -0.59 18.34 0.79
C ILE A 132 -1.85 18.57 -0.03
N TRP A 133 -1.70 18.88 -1.31
CA TRP A 133 -2.84 19.19 -2.18
C TRP A 133 -3.60 17.95 -2.67
N TRP A 134 -2.92 16.79 -2.70
CA TRP A 134 -3.52 15.55 -3.18
C TRP A 134 -4.01 14.68 -2.02
N GLY A 135 -5.33 14.57 -1.89
CA GLY A 135 -5.97 13.69 -0.94
C GLY A 135 -7.46 14.00 -0.78
N HIS A 136 -8.12 13.30 0.14
CA HIS A 136 -9.50 13.61 0.50
C HIS A 136 -9.50 14.70 1.56
N ARG A 137 -10.08 15.87 1.25
CA ARG A 137 -10.19 16.97 2.22
C ARG A 137 -10.92 16.51 3.47
N ILE A 138 -10.38 16.85 4.64
CA ILE A 138 -10.97 16.45 5.92
C ILE A 138 -12.37 17.07 6.04
N PRO A 139 -13.41 16.27 6.38
CA PRO A 139 -14.78 16.76 6.49
C PRO A 139 -15.03 17.43 7.87
N ALA A 140 -14.10 18.30 8.28
CA ALA A 140 -14.15 19.06 9.52
C ALA A 140 -14.25 20.55 9.22
N TYR A 141 -15.13 21.24 9.94
CA TYR A 141 -15.43 22.65 9.79
C TYR A 141 -15.14 23.37 11.10
N GLN A 142 -14.29 24.39 11.01
CA GLN A 142 -14.05 25.33 12.08
C GLN A 142 -15.19 26.35 12.13
N LEU A 143 -15.73 26.59 13.31
CA LEU A 143 -16.62 27.70 13.55
C LEU A 143 -15.79 28.94 13.83
N ILE A 144 -16.11 30.02 13.15
CA ILE A 144 -15.56 31.36 13.37
C ILE A 144 -16.71 32.22 13.90
N PRO A 145 -16.78 32.46 15.22
CA PRO A 145 -17.80 33.34 15.81
C PRO A 145 -17.71 34.74 15.22
N LEU A 146 -18.86 35.33 14.89
CA LEU A 146 -18.96 36.72 14.47
C LEU A 146 -18.97 37.64 15.70
N GLN A 147 -18.72 38.94 15.51
CA GLN A 147 -18.56 39.90 16.62
C GLN A 147 -19.80 40.00 17.54
N HIS A 148 -20.99 39.73 17.01
CA HIS A 148 -22.26 39.70 17.75
C HIS A 148 -22.57 38.33 18.37
N SER A 149 -21.70 37.35 18.19
CA SER A 149 -21.90 36.00 18.71
C SER A 149 -21.84 35.99 20.24
N PRO A 150 -22.70 35.22 20.93
CA PRO A 150 -22.60 35.03 22.38
C PRO A 150 -21.37 34.18 22.79
N CYS A 151 -20.63 33.61 21.81
CA CYS A 151 -19.46 32.79 22.06
C CYS A 151 -18.15 33.56 21.86
N ASN A 152 -17.46 33.86 22.97
CA ASN A 152 -16.14 34.49 22.97
C ASN A 152 -14.96 33.50 22.83
N LYS A 153 -15.22 32.20 22.62
CA LYS A 153 -14.16 31.19 22.48
C LYS A 153 -13.63 31.20 21.04
N VAL A 154 -12.50 31.87 20.84
CA VAL A 154 -11.73 31.81 19.60
C VAL A 154 -10.72 30.66 19.71
N GLY A 155 -10.76 29.68 18.79
CA GLY A 155 -9.61 28.79 18.56
C GLY A 155 -9.85 27.28 18.43
N ASP A 156 -10.95 26.69 18.94
CA ASP A 156 -11.09 25.21 19.00
C ASP A 156 -12.52 24.70 18.78
N LEU A 157 -13.37 25.47 18.11
CA LEU A 157 -14.74 25.06 17.80
C LEU A 157 -14.76 24.31 16.47
N TRP A 158 -14.80 22.98 16.54
CA TRP A 158 -14.84 22.12 15.35
C TRP A 158 -16.07 21.20 15.34
N VAL A 159 -16.62 21.01 14.15
CA VAL A 159 -17.66 20.02 13.85
C VAL A 159 -17.29 19.21 12.61
N CYS A 160 -17.51 17.90 12.66
CA CYS A 160 -17.32 17.03 11.52
C CYS A 160 -18.68 16.75 10.85
N ALA A 161 -18.77 16.96 9.55
CA ALA A 161 -20.01 16.84 8.78
C ALA A 161 -19.74 16.58 7.30
N ARG A 162 -20.72 16.04 6.57
CA ARG A 162 -20.55 15.66 5.16
C ARG A 162 -20.59 16.85 4.21
N ASN A 163 -21.24 17.94 4.64
CA ASN A 163 -21.38 19.17 3.91
C ASN A 163 -21.60 20.34 4.89
N GLU A 164 -21.56 21.56 4.35
CA GLU A 164 -21.69 22.78 5.16
C GLU A 164 -23.06 22.91 5.83
N GLN A 165 -24.16 22.48 5.19
CA GLN A 165 -25.51 22.56 5.78
C GLN A 165 -25.62 21.67 7.02
N GLU A 166 -25.09 20.44 6.94
CA GLU A 166 -25.04 19.52 8.08
C GLU A 166 -24.09 20.04 9.17
N ALA A 167 -22.97 20.66 8.78
CA ALA A 167 -22.04 21.29 9.71
C ALA A 167 -22.72 22.41 10.50
N ARG A 168 -23.50 23.28 9.83
CA ARG A 168 -24.28 24.36 10.47
C ARG A 168 -25.27 23.80 11.48
N LYS A 169 -26.04 22.78 11.09
CA LYS A 169 -27.00 22.14 12.01
C LYS A 169 -26.31 21.57 13.25
N LYS A 170 -25.22 20.80 13.06
CA LYS A 170 -24.43 20.22 14.15
C LYS A 170 -23.78 21.30 15.03
N ALA A 171 -23.33 22.41 14.44
CA ALA A 171 -22.78 23.55 15.16
C ALA A 171 -23.82 24.21 16.07
N CYS A 172 -25.01 24.50 15.55
CA CYS A 172 -26.11 25.07 16.33
C CYS A 172 -26.52 24.15 17.49
N GLU A 173 -26.64 22.84 17.24
CA GLU A 173 -27.00 21.85 18.27
C GLU A 173 -25.93 21.70 19.35
N LYS A 174 -24.65 21.63 18.95
CA LYS A 174 -23.53 21.38 19.87
C LYS A 174 -23.16 22.59 20.72
N PHE A 175 -23.27 23.79 20.16
CA PHE A 175 -22.81 25.03 20.80
C PHE A 175 -23.94 25.99 21.19
N GLY A 176 -25.21 25.67 20.89
CA GLY A 176 -26.36 26.50 21.24
C GLY A 176 -26.39 27.84 20.50
N LEU A 177 -25.77 27.92 19.31
CA LEU A 177 -25.66 29.13 18.50
C LEU A 177 -26.75 29.17 17.42
N LYS A 178 -27.07 30.36 16.93
CA LYS A 178 -27.87 30.54 15.70
C LYS A 178 -26.95 30.56 14.49
N ASP A 179 -27.49 30.22 13.32
CA ASP A 179 -26.73 30.19 12.06
C ASP A 179 -26.14 31.56 11.69
N GLU A 180 -26.76 32.63 12.16
CA GLU A 180 -26.31 34.02 11.97
C GLU A 180 -25.13 34.41 12.87
N ASP A 181 -24.78 33.61 13.88
CA ASP A 181 -23.77 33.95 14.89
C ASP A 181 -22.35 33.52 14.49
N PHE A 182 -22.18 32.77 13.40
CA PHE A 182 -20.89 32.21 13.00
C PHE A 182 -20.76 32.00 11.49
N THR A 183 -19.52 31.93 11.02
CA THR A 183 -19.18 31.39 9.71
C THR A 183 -18.44 30.07 9.86
N LEU A 184 -18.45 29.25 8.81
CA LEU A 184 -17.76 27.97 8.78
C LEU A 184 -16.60 28.01 7.79
N GLN A 185 -15.46 27.50 8.21
CA GLN A 185 -14.31 27.26 7.33
C GLN A 185 -13.94 25.78 7.39
N GLN A 186 -14.00 25.09 6.26
CA GLN A 186 -13.56 23.70 6.20
C GLN A 186 -12.04 23.61 6.32
N ASP A 187 -11.54 22.63 7.06
CA ASP A 187 -10.10 22.36 7.18
C ASP A 187 -9.47 22.17 5.79
N GLU A 188 -8.32 22.79 5.56
CA GLU A 188 -7.58 22.70 4.29
C GLU A 188 -6.74 21.42 4.21
N ASP A 189 -6.49 20.77 5.34
CA ASP A 189 -5.77 19.51 5.39
C ASP A 189 -6.51 18.39 4.65
N VAL A 190 -5.73 17.45 4.10
CA VAL A 190 -6.24 16.23 3.50
C VAL A 190 -5.94 15.01 4.38
N LEU A 191 -6.76 13.98 4.24
CA LEU A 191 -6.57 12.69 4.89
C LEU A 191 -5.36 11.95 4.30
N ASP A 192 -4.65 11.25 5.19
CA ASP A 192 -3.61 10.29 4.86
C ASP A 192 -4.11 9.28 3.83
N THR A 193 -3.31 9.02 2.79
CA THR A 193 -3.63 8.03 1.76
C THR A 193 -3.89 6.65 2.37
N TRP A 194 -3.18 6.29 3.45
CA TRP A 194 -3.41 5.02 4.14
C TRP A 194 -4.80 4.94 4.78
N PHE A 195 -5.42 6.07 5.13
CA PHE A 195 -6.77 6.10 5.66
C PHE A 195 -7.80 5.67 4.62
N SER A 196 -7.72 6.20 3.40
CA SER A 196 -8.62 5.77 2.34
C SER A 196 -8.32 4.35 1.85
N SER A 197 -7.05 3.97 1.74
CA SER A 197 -6.65 2.61 1.35
C SER A 197 -7.10 1.55 2.36
N ALA A 198 -7.12 1.87 3.65
CA ALA A 198 -7.57 0.96 4.69
C ALA A 198 -9.09 0.68 4.66
N LEU A 199 -9.86 1.51 3.96
CA LEU A 199 -11.30 1.30 3.77
C LEU A 199 -11.61 0.44 2.53
N PHE A 200 -10.60 0.10 1.72
CA PHE A 200 -10.75 -0.55 0.42
C PHE A 200 -11.62 -1.83 0.44
N PRO A 201 -11.46 -2.78 1.38
CA PRO A 201 -12.14 -4.08 1.32
C PRO A 201 -13.67 -3.99 1.29
N PHE A 202 -14.26 -2.97 1.92
CA PHE A 202 -15.70 -2.78 2.00
C PHE A 202 -16.18 -1.56 1.21
N ALA A 203 -15.37 -0.50 1.11
CA ALA A 203 -15.72 0.68 0.32
C ALA A 203 -15.81 0.36 -1.18
N ALA A 204 -14.95 -0.53 -1.69
CA ALA A 204 -15.01 -0.97 -3.09
C ALA A 204 -16.32 -1.70 -3.41
N LEU A 205 -16.92 -2.40 -2.43
CA LEU A 205 -18.18 -3.13 -2.56
C LEU A 205 -19.41 -2.23 -2.41
N GLY A 206 -19.23 -0.94 -2.12
CA GLY A 206 -20.32 0.04 -2.05
C GLY A 206 -20.59 0.61 -0.67
N TRP A 207 -19.86 0.15 0.37
CA TRP A 207 -19.93 0.79 1.69
C TRP A 207 -19.64 2.29 1.56
N PRO A 208 -20.41 3.15 2.25
CA PRO A 208 -21.36 2.85 3.33
C PRO A 208 -22.78 2.52 2.92
N ARG A 209 -23.06 2.45 1.61
CA ARG A 209 -24.37 1.99 1.15
C ARG A 209 -24.43 0.47 1.36
N GLN A 210 -25.56 -0.02 1.87
CA GLN A 210 -25.82 -1.45 1.97
C GLN A 210 -26.20 -2.00 0.58
N THR A 211 -25.20 -2.18 -0.26
CA THR A 211 -25.32 -2.73 -1.61
C THR A 211 -25.37 -4.26 -1.59
N LYS A 212 -25.92 -4.86 -2.65
CA LYS A 212 -25.93 -6.32 -2.83
C LYS A 212 -24.52 -6.92 -2.87
N ASP A 213 -23.57 -6.20 -3.47
CA ASP A 213 -22.17 -6.64 -3.54
C ASP A 213 -21.52 -6.68 -2.15
N LEU A 214 -21.83 -5.70 -1.28
CA LEU A 214 -21.33 -5.71 0.09
C LEU A 214 -21.90 -6.90 0.89
N GLU A 215 -23.17 -7.24 0.69
CA GLU A 215 -23.79 -8.39 1.34
C GLU A 215 -23.23 -9.73 0.82
N ALA A 216 -23.00 -9.84 -0.49
CA ALA A 216 -22.57 -11.08 -1.14
C ALA A 216 -21.08 -11.38 -0.95
N PHE A 217 -20.22 -10.36 -0.92
CA PHE A 217 -18.76 -10.53 -1.02
C PHE A 217 -17.97 -10.08 0.21
N TYR A 218 -18.60 -9.50 1.24
CA TYR A 218 -17.92 -9.08 2.48
C TYR A 218 -18.37 -9.92 3.69
N PRO A 219 -17.45 -10.45 4.52
CA PRO A 219 -15.98 -10.34 4.45
C PRO A 219 -15.33 -11.05 3.25
N ASN A 220 -14.16 -10.57 2.84
CA ASN A 220 -13.38 -11.22 1.78
C ASN A 220 -12.75 -12.52 2.31
N THR A 221 -12.48 -13.48 1.43
CA THR A 221 -11.80 -14.73 1.83
C THR A 221 -10.33 -14.48 2.15
N MET A 222 -9.63 -13.75 1.27
CA MET A 222 -8.20 -13.54 1.36
C MET A 222 -7.80 -12.16 0.79
N ILE A 223 -6.67 -11.64 1.25
CA ILE A 223 -5.93 -10.56 0.58
C ILE A 223 -4.49 -11.01 0.30
N GLU A 224 -4.01 -10.74 -0.91
CA GLU A 224 -2.62 -10.95 -1.31
C GLU A 224 -1.88 -9.60 -1.36
N THR A 225 -0.69 -9.52 -0.76
CA THR A 225 0.13 -8.30 -0.77
C THR A 225 1.60 -8.60 -0.44
N GLY A 226 2.50 -7.64 -0.70
CA GLY A 226 3.86 -7.68 -0.18
C GLY A 226 3.89 -7.53 1.35
N HIS A 227 4.87 -8.18 1.98
CA HIS A 227 5.06 -8.14 3.45
C HIS A 227 5.45 -6.74 3.97
N ASP A 228 5.90 -5.84 3.11
CA ASP A 228 6.22 -4.44 3.42
C ASP A 228 4.98 -3.61 3.78
N LEU A 229 3.78 -4.05 3.39
CA LEU A 229 2.51 -3.37 3.65
C LEU A 229 1.76 -3.88 4.89
N ILE A 230 2.37 -4.79 5.66
CA ILE A 230 1.77 -5.39 6.85
C ILE A 230 1.25 -4.34 7.85
N PHE A 231 2.05 -3.31 8.15
CA PHE A 231 1.70 -2.28 9.14
C PHE A 231 0.88 -1.13 8.54
N PHE A 232 1.26 -0.68 7.33
CA PHE A 232 0.64 0.49 6.71
C PHE A 232 -0.74 0.20 6.13
N TRP A 233 -1.00 -1.05 5.73
CA TRP A 233 -2.23 -1.41 5.05
C TRP A 233 -2.99 -2.54 5.73
N VAL A 234 -2.40 -3.73 5.87
CA VAL A 234 -3.10 -4.91 6.41
C VAL A 234 -3.63 -4.66 7.81
N ALA A 235 -2.77 -4.20 8.72
CA ALA A 235 -3.17 -3.90 10.10
C ALA A 235 -4.24 -2.79 10.17
N ARG A 236 -4.11 -1.75 9.34
CA ARG A 236 -5.07 -0.65 9.25
C ARG A 236 -6.43 -1.11 8.71
N MET A 237 -6.45 -2.01 7.72
CA MET A 237 -7.68 -2.63 7.22
C MET A 237 -8.36 -3.47 8.29
N ALA A 238 -7.60 -4.29 9.04
CA ALA A 238 -8.16 -5.10 10.13
C ALA A 238 -8.83 -4.21 11.20
N MET A 239 -8.10 -3.19 11.67
CA MET A 239 -8.60 -2.22 12.66
C MET A 239 -9.85 -1.48 12.19
N LEU A 240 -9.81 -0.85 11.01
CA LEU A 240 -10.93 -0.05 10.51
C LEU A 240 -12.10 -0.91 10.06
N GLY A 241 -11.86 -2.09 9.50
CA GLY A 241 -12.89 -3.05 9.14
C GLY A 241 -13.71 -3.45 10.36
N GLN A 242 -13.04 -3.96 11.41
CA GLN A 242 -13.73 -4.35 12.64
C GLN A 242 -14.44 -3.16 13.33
N GLN A 243 -13.87 -1.96 13.28
CA GLN A 243 -14.49 -0.78 13.88
C GLN A 243 -15.73 -0.29 13.12
N LEU A 244 -15.69 -0.29 11.79
CA LEU A 244 -16.74 0.35 10.98
C LEU A 244 -17.83 -0.62 10.52
N THR A 245 -17.51 -1.91 10.38
CA THR A 245 -18.45 -2.92 9.89
C THR A 245 -18.80 -3.96 10.95
N GLY A 246 -18.05 -4.01 12.06
CA GLY A 246 -18.17 -5.05 13.08
C GLY A 246 -17.59 -6.41 12.66
N LYS A 247 -17.01 -6.52 11.47
CA LYS A 247 -16.43 -7.78 10.94
C LYS A 247 -14.97 -7.55 10.51
N LEU A 248 -14.16 -8.60 10.59
CA LEU A 248 -12.84 -8.59 9.95
C LEU A 248 -13.00 -8.44 8.43
N PRO A 249 -12.12 -7.69 7.75
CA PRO A 249 -12.22 -7.49 6.31
C PRO A 249 -11.84 -8.71 5.48
N PHE A 250 -10.99 -9.59 6.02
CA PHE A 250 -10.51 -10.81 5.39
C PHE A 250 -10.13 -11.84 6.47
N HIS A 251 -10.23 -13.13 6.12
CA HIS A 251 -9.81 -14.23 7.00
C HIS A 251 -8.32 -14.55 6.85
N THR A 252 -7.81 -14.56 5.62
CA THR A 252 -6.41 -14.93 5.34
C THR A 252 -5.65 -13.79 4.66
N VAL A 253 -4.39 -13.57 5.05
CA VAL A 253 -3.47 -12.64 4.40
C VAL A 253 -2.31 -13.44 3.82
N LEU A 254 -2.20 -13.44 2.50
CA LEU A 254 -1.09 -14.06 1.78
C LEU A 254 -0.02 -13.01 1.50
N PHE A 255 1.14 -13.15 2.15
CA PHE A 255 2.29 -12.32 1.90
C PHE A 255 3.18 -12.95 0.83
N HIS A 256 3.29 -12.30 -0.32
CA HIS A 256 4.27 -12.69 -1.32
C HIS A 256 5.64 -12.04 -1.04
N PRO A 257 6.75 -12.68 -1.44
CA PRO A 257 8.08 -12.09 -1.36
C PRO A 257 8.20 -10.83 -2.22
N MET A 258 9.19 -9.99 -1.91
CA MET A 258 9.52 -8.82 -2.71
C MET A 258 10.41 -9.19 -3.89
N VAL A 259 10.07 -8.68 -5.07
CA VAL A 259 10.86 -8.94 -6.28
C VAL A 259 12.11 -8.08 -6.26
N ARG A 260 13.26 -8.74 -6.39
CA ARG A 260 14.59 -8.14 -6.49
C ARG A 260 15.19 -8.41 -7.86
N GLY A 261 16.06 -7.51 -8.32
CA GLY A 261 16.77 -7.74 -9.57
C GLY A 261 17.77 -8.90 -9.46
N ALA A 262 18.37 -9.30 -10.58
CA ALA A 262 19.29 -10.43 -10.69
C ALA A 262 20.45 -10.44 -9.67
N HIS A 263 20.87 -9.27 -9.19
CA HIS A 263 21.93 -9.11 -8.18
C HIS A 263 21.43 -9.02 -6.74
N GLY A 264 20.16 -9.36 -6.45
CA GLY A 264 19.57 -9.32 -5.11
C GLY A 264 19.32 -7.91 -4.56
N LYS A 265 19.47 -6.87 -5.39
CA LYS A 265 19.14 -5.48 -5.02
C LYS A 265 17.64 -5.22 -5.23
N LYS A 266 17.04 -4.42 -4.34
CA LYS A 266 15.69 -3.89 -4.52
C LYS A 266 15.62 -3.18 -5.88
N MET A 267 14.57 -3.46 -6.66
CA MET A 267 14.33 -2.74 -7.90
C MET A 267 13.77 -1.35 -7.57
N SER A 268 14.42 -0.30 -8.05
CA SER A 268 13.88 1.07 -7.98
C SER A 268 14.30 1.89 -9.18
N LYS A 269 13.50 2.92 -9.49
CA LYS A 269 13.81 3.86 -10.57
C LYS A 269 15.11 4.63 -10.27
N SER A 270 15.30 5.07 -9.03
CA SER A 270 16.50 5.79 -8.59
C SER A 270 17.79 4.95 -8.65
N LEU A 271 17.68 3.64 -8.46
CA LEU A 271 18.82 2.71 -8.58
C LEU A 271 19.06 2.25 -10.02
N GLY A 272 18.23 2.68 -10.98
CA GLY A 272 18.37 2.38 -12.40
C GLY A 272 18.21 0.91 -12.79
N ASN A 273 17.77 0.06 -11.86
CA ASN A 273 17.65 -1.38 -12.03
C ASN A 273 16.19 -1.86 -12.10
N ALA A 274 15.23 -0.93 -12.18
CA ALA A 274 13.83 -1.26 -12.40
C ALA A 274 13.61 -1.75 -13.82
N ILE A 275 12.92 -2.88 -13.97
CA ILE A 275 12.55 -3.48 -15.25
C ILE A 275 11.03 -3.32 -15.40
N ASP A 276 10.59 -2.72 -16.51
CA ASP A 276 9.17 -2.64 -16.83
C ASP A 276 8.69 -4.04 -17.30
N PRO A 277 7.63 -4.62 -16.69
CA PRO A 277 7.08 -5.88 -17.15
C PRO A 277 6.63 -5.85 -18.63
N LEU A 278 6.20 -4.70 -19.14
CA LEU A 278 5.81 -4.55 -20.54
C LEU A 278 7.01 -4.68 -21.49
N ASP A 279 8.19 -4.23 -21.06
CA ASP A 279 9.43 -4.36 -21.82
C ASP A 279 9.87 -5.82 -21.91
N VAL A 280 9.58 -6.62 -20.88
CA VAL A 280 9.82 -8.08 -20.91
C VAL A 280 8.80 -8.78 -21.81
N ILE A 281 7.55 -8.36 -21.79
CA ILE A 281 6.48 -8.96 -22.60
C ILE A 281 6.72 -8.71 -24.09
N SER A 282 6.88 -7.44 -24.47
CA SER A 282 6.92 -7.01 -25.88
C SER A 282 8.35 -6.92 -26.44
N GLY A 283 9.36 -6.99 -25.58
CA GLY A 283 10.74 -6.67 -25.94
C GLY A 283 10.95 -5.16 -26.04
N ILE A 284 12.19 -4.73 -25.84
CA ILE A 284 12.59 -3.33 -26.02
C ILE A 284 14.06 -3.25 -26.42
N SER A 285 14.41 -2.30 -27.28
CA SER A 285 15.81 -2.03 -27.60
C SER A 285 16.51 -1.29 -26.44
N CYS A 286 17.84 -1.37 -26.37
CA CYS A 286 18.61 -0.61 -25.38
C CYS A 286 18.39 0.91 -25.54
N GLN A 287 18.25 1.40 -26.77
CA GLN A 287 18.04 2.82 -27.05
C GLN A 287 16.67 3.31 -26.58
N ASP A 288 15.62 2.52 -26.81
CA ASP A 288 14.26 2.89 -26.38
C ASP A 288 14.13 2.84 -24.85
N MET A 289 14.75 1.83 -24.22
CA MET A 289 14.79 1.71 -22.76
C MET A 289 15.50 2.91 -22.11
N GLN A 290 16.58 3.39 -22.73
CA GLN A 290 17.27 4.61 -22.32
C GLN A 290 16.43 5.88 -22.56
N SER A 291 15.67 5.92 -23.65
CA SER A 291 14.78 7.06 -23.95
C SER A 291 13.66 7.19 -22.92
N LYS A 292 13.11 6.06 -22.44
CA LYS A 292 12.12 6.03 -21.36
C LYS A 292 12.65 6.60 -20.03
N LEU A 293 13.95 6.54 -19.78
CA LEU A 293 14.52 7.15 -18.57
C LEU A 293 14.35 8.68 -18.57
N LEU A 294 14.40 9.30 -19.75
CA LEU A 294 14.28 10.75 -19.94
C LEU A 294 12.86 11.28 -19.67
N GLU A 295 11.84 10.42 -19.76
CA GLU A 295 10.45 10.77 -19.45
C GLU A 295 10.18 10.76 -17.92
N GLY A 296 11.10 10.21 -17.14
CA GLY A 296 10.95 10.06 -15.68
C GLY A 296 11.34 11.29 -14.87
N ASN A 297 10.99 11.28 -13.59
CA ASN A 297 11.37 12.30 -12.62
C ASN A 297 12.73 12.01 -11.96
N LEU A 298 13.70 11.51 -12.72
CA LEU A 298 15.03 11.18 -12.20
C LEU A 298 15.95 12.41 -12.26
N THR A 299 16.85 12.52 -11.29
CA THR A 299 17.92 13.52 -11.30
C THR A 299 18.97 13.18 -12.34
N GLU A 300 19.77 14.15 -12.78
CA GLU A 300 20.83 13.94 -13.78
C GLU A 300 21.85 12.87 -13.35
N SER A 301 22.16 12.78 -12.05
CA SER A 301 23.07 11.77 -11.50
C SER A 301 22.46 10.36 -11.55
N GLU A 302 21.19 10.22 -11.20
CA GLU A 302 20.45 8.95 -11.27
C GLU A 302 20.27 8.48 -12.72
N LEU A 303 20.05 9.41 -13.66
CA LEU A 303 20.00 9.11 -15.09
C LEU A 303 21.32 8.50 -15.56
N CYS A 304 22.47 9.14 -15.27
CA CYS A 304 23.77 8.64 -15.68
C CYS A 304 24.04 7.21 -15.14
N ILE A 305 23.74 6.96 -13.87
CA ILE A 305 23.85 5.63 -13.25
C ILE A 305 22.94 4.62 -13.96
N SER A 306 21.69 4.99 -14.21
CA SER A 306 20.70 4.13 -14.87
C SER A 306 21.10 3.77 -16.29
N HIS A 307 21.61 4.74 -17.05
CA HIS A 307 22.12 4.53 -18.42
C HIS A 307 23.26 3.52 -18.45
N GLU A 308 24.26 3.67 -17.59
CA GLU A 308 25.42 2.76 -17.52
C GLU A 308 25.00 1.35 -17.09
N LEU A 309 24.09 1.24 -16.11
CA LEU A 309 23.55 -0.05 -15.66
C LEU A 309 22.77 -0.77 -16.76
N GLN A 310 21.86 -0.07 -17.43
CA GLN A 310 21.07 -0.62 -18.53
C GLN A 310 21.96 -1.09 -19.68
N LYS A 311 22.98 -0.31 -20.04
CA LYS A 311 23.93 -0.66 -21.11
C LYS A 311 24.76 -1.89 -20.76
N LYS A 312 25.12 -2.04 -19.48
CA LYS A 312 25.85 -3.21 -18.97
C LYS A 312 24.97 -4.46 -18.90
N GLN A 313 23.74 -4.32 -18.43
CA GLN A 313 22.84 -5.45 -18.17
C GLN A 313 22.10 -5.91 -19.44
N PHE A 314 21.71 -4.98 -20.29
CA PHE A 314 20.93 -5.23 -21.51
C PHE A 314 21.56 -4.52 -22.72
N PRO A 315 22.80 -4.87 -23.12
CA PRO A 315 23.50 -4.19 -24.22
C PRO A 315 22.72 -4.22 -25.54
N ASN A 316 21.97 -5.30 -25.78
CA ASN A 316 21.13 -5.47 -26.97
C ASN A 316 19.64 -5.21 -26.70
N GLY A 317 19.30 -4.69 -25.51
CA GLY A 317 17.91 -4.59 -25.04
C GLY A 317 17.38 -5.88 -24.41
N ILE A 318 16.08 -5.89 -24.12
CA ILE A 318 15.37 -7.04 -23.57
C ILE A 318 14.68 -7.76 -24.73
N PRO A 319 14.92 -9.06 -24.93
CA PRO A 319 14.22 -9.83 -25.95
C PRO A 319 12.75 -9.97 -25.57
N GLU A 320 11.88 -9.98 -26.58
CA GLU A 320 10.46 -10.25 -26.40
C GLU A 320 10.29 -11.64 -25.76
N CYS A 321 9.68 -11.71 -24.57
CA CYS A 321 9.45 -12.96 -23.86
C CYS A 321 7.99 -13.44 -23.96
N GLY A 322 7.04 -12.51 -24.07
CA GLY A 322 5.60 -12.80 -24.04
C GLY A 322 5.03 -12.92 -22.62
N THR A 323 3.71 -12.72 -22.51
CA THR A 323 3.00 -12.69 -21.22
C THR A 323 3.02 -14.03 -20.48
N ASP A 324 2.81 -15.15 -21.18
CA ASP A 324 2.77 -16.47 -20.55
C ASP A 324 4.13 -16.87 -19.96
N ALA A 325 5.22 -16.55 -20.67
CA ALA A 325 6.57 -16.80 -20.17
C ALA A 325 6.84 -16.03 -18.87
N LEU A 326 6.43 -14.76 -18.80
CA LEU A 326 6.58 -13.94 -17.60
C LEU A 326 5.77 -14.49 -16.42
N ARG A 327 4.51 -14.87 -16.67
CA ARG A 327 3.64 -15.46 -15.63
C ARG A 327 4.21 -16.79 -15.13
N PHE A 328 4.62 -17.67 -16.04
CA PHE A 328 5.19 -18.96 -15.69
C PHE A 328 6.51 -18.82 -14.93
N ALA A 329 7.33 -17.82 -15.29
CA ALA A 329 8.53 -17.49 -14.55
C ALA A 329 8.20 -17.20 -13.07
N PHE A 330 7.24 -16.32 -12.79
CA PHE A 330 6.82 -16.05 -11.42
C PHE A 330 6.22 -17.27 -10.70
N CYS A 331 5.39 -18.07 -11.38
CA CYS A 331 4.86 -19.32 -10.81
C CYS A 331 5.95 -20.34 -10.46
N SER A 332 7.08 -20.32 -11.18
CA SER A 332 8.22 -21.20 -10.91
C SER A 332 9.11 -20.73 -9.77
N LEU A 333 8.98 -19.46 -9.35
CA LEU A 333 9.78 -18.93 -8.25
C LEU A 333 9.32 -19.56 -6.95
N HIS A 334 10.30 -20.01 -6.16
CA HIS A 334 10.02 -20.53 -4.84
C HIS A 334 9.64 -19.35 -3.94
N LEU A 335 8.37 -19.28 -3.53
CA LEU A 335 7.85 -18.23 -2.65
C LEU A 335 8.32 -18.38 -1.18
N LYS A 336 9.42 -19.11 -0.94
CA LYS A 336 9.97 -19.31 0.40
C LYS A 336 10.95 -18.19 0.73
N GLY A 337 10.54 -17.27 1.59
CA GLY A 337 11.40 -16.21 2.13
C GLY A 337 10.81 -14.82 1.93
N GLU A 338 11.60 -13.79 2.28
CA GLU A 338 11.17 -12.39 2.16
C GLU A 338 11.33 -11.85 0.73
N ASP A 339 12.26 -12.40 -0.05
CA ASP A 339 12.64 -11.89 -1.36
C ASP A 339 12.71 -12.97 -2.43
N VAL A 340 12.41 -12.61 -3.68
CA VAL A 340 12.63 -13.45 -4.87
C VAL A 340 13.52 -12.74 -5.87
N ILE A 341 14.47 -13.47 -6.44
CA ILE A 341 15.37 -12.95 -7.48
C ILE A 341 14.67 -13.08 -8.83
N PHE A 342 14.55 -11.96 -9.54
CA PHE A 342 14.01 -11.88 -10.88
C PHE A 342 15.12 -11.62 -11.89
N ASP A 343 15.15 -12.44 -12.92
CA ASP A 343 16.08 -12.36 -14.02
C ASP A 343 15.37 -12.61 -15.35
N VAL A 344 15.59 -11.72 -16.32
CA VAL A 344 14.98 -11.76 -17.65
C VAL A 344 15.43 -13.01 -18.41
N ALA A 345 16.66 -13.51 -18.19
CA ALA A 345 17.10 -14.74 -18.84
C ALA A 345 16.27 -15.95 -18.41
N THR A 346 15.79 -15.97 -17.17
CA THR A 346 14.85 -17.01 -16.69
C THR A 346 13.52 -16.92 -17.45
N VAL A 347 13.01 -15.72 -17.68
CA VAL A 347 11.78 -15.52 -18.47
C VAL A 347 11.97 -15.98 -19.92
N LEU A 348 13.12 -15.69 -20.53
CA LEU A 348 13.45 -16.16 -21.88
C LEU A 348 13.49 -17.68 -21.97
N ASN A 349 14.02 -18.37 -20.97
CA ASN A 349 13.98 -19.83 -20.90
C ASN A 349 12.53 -20.34 -20.86
N PHE A 350 11.65 -19.67 -20.13
CA PHE A 350 10.22 -20.02 -20.12
C PHE A 350 9.51 -19.71 -21.44
N ARG A 351 9.94 -18.70 -22.22
CA ARG A 351 9.47 -18.54 -23.62
C ARG A 351 9.78 -19.78 -24.45
N HIS A 352 11.00 -20.33 -24.34
CA HIS A 352 11.36 -21.56 -25.04
C HIS A 352 10.53 -22.76 -24.57
N PHE A 353 10.24 -22.84 -23.27
CA PHE A 353 9.35 -23.86 -22.70
C PHE A 353 7.91 -23.73 -23.22
N CYS A 354 7.33 -22.53 -23.23
CA CYS A 354 6.01 -22.27 -23.81
C CYS A 354 5.98 -22.66 -25.30
N ASN A 355 7.03 -22.35 -26.07
CA ASN A 355 7.15 -22.80 -27.45
C ASN A 355 7.23 -24.32 -27.57
N LYS A 356 7.86 -25.01 -26.61
CA LYS A 356 7.88 -26.49 -26.58
C LYS A 356 6.48 -27.06 -26.35
N ILE A 357 5.70 -26.48 -25.43
CA ILE A 357 4.29 -26.85 -25.19
C ILE A 357 3.47 -26.62 -26.47
N TRP A 358 3.63 -25.45 -27.09
CA TRP A 358 2.94 -25.11 -28.34
C TRP A 358 3.21 -26.11 -29.46
N ASN A 359 4.48 -26.48 -29.67
CA ASN A 359 4.85 -27.46 -30.69
C ASN A 359 4.32 -28.87 -30.37
N ALA A 360 4.31 -29.27 -29.08
CA ALA A 360 3.72 -30.54 -28.66
C ALA A 360 2.21 -30.58 -28.89
N LEU A 361 1.51 -29.49 -28.58
CA LEU A 361 0.08 -29.35 -28.87
C LEU A 361 -0.19 -29.41 -30.37
N LYS A 362 0.56 -28.64 -31.18
CA LYS A 362 0.42 -28.63 -32.64
C LYS A 362 0.65 -30.01 -33.25
N PHE A 363 1.66 -30.74 -32.79
CA PHE A 363 1.91 -32.12 -33.20
C PHE A 363 0.73 -33.04 -32.84
N THR A 364 0.23 -32.93 -31.61
CA THR A 364 -0.89 -33.76 -31.12
C THR A 364 -2.16 -33.49 -31.92
N LEU A 365 -2.54 -32.22 -32.12
CA LEU A 365 -3.71 -31.84 -32.91
C LEU A 365 -3.58 -32.31 -34.37
N ALA A 366 -2.39 -32.18 -34.97
CA ALA A 366 -2.14 -32.68 -36.32
C ALA A 366 -2.25 -34.21 -36.41
N ALA A 367 -1.80 -34.94 -35.38
CA ALA A 367 -1.90 -36.39 -35.32
C ALA A 367 -3.33 -36.90 -35.10
N LEU A 368 -4.18 -36.12 -34.40
CA LEU A 368 -5.60 -36.44 -34.23
C LEU A 368 -6.39 -36.22 -35.53
N GLY A 369 -6.01 -35.23 -36.33
CA GLY A 369 -6.73 -34.84 -37.55
C GLY A 369 -7.94 -33.95 -37.27
N ASN A 370 -8.52 -33.38 -38.32
CA ASN A 370 -9.62 -32.40 -38.18
C ASN A 370 -10.96 -33.03 -37.80
N ASP A 371 -11.14 -34.32 -38.08
CA ASP A 371 -12.38 -35.07 -37.87
C ASP A 371 -12.37 -35.87 -36.55
N PHE A 372 -11.43 -35.58 -35.66
CA PHE A 372 -11.33 -36.27 -34.39
C PHE A 372 -12.46 -35.88 -33.44
N GLU A 373 -13.32 -36.83 -33.11
CA GLU A 373 -14.35 -36.69 -32.08
C GLU A 373 -13.95 -37.46 -30.81
N PRO A 374 -13.85 -36.79 -29.65
CA PRO A 374 -13.53 -37.46 -28.40
C PRO A 374 -14.66 -38.40 -27.99
N GLN A 375 -14.32 -39.67 -27.71
CA GLN A 375 -15.31 -40.63 -27.23
C GLN A 375 -15.76 -40.31 -25.79
N PRO A 376 -17.05 -40.50 -25.45
CA PRO A 376 -17.53 -40.31 -24.09
C PRO A 376 -16.78 -41.24 -23.12
N LEU A 377 -16.44 -40.73 -21.92
CA LEU A 377 -15.73 -41.50 -20.89
C LEU A 377 -16.39 -42.86 -20.59
N GLN A 378 -17.71 -42.96 -20.64
CA GLN A 378 -18.44 -44.21 -20.38
C GLN A 378 -18.23 -45.29 -21.46
N SER A 379 -17.77 -44.91 -22.65
CA SER A 379 -17.52 -45.82 -23.77
C SER A 379 -16.11 -46.44 -23.76
N VAL A 380 -15.20 -45.89 -22.96
CA VAL A 380 -13.81 -46.36 -22.84
C VAL A 380 -13.76 -47.53 -21.84
N ARG A 381 -13.81 -48.77 -22.35
CA ARG A 381 -13.87 -49.98 -21.50
C ARG A 381 -12.51 -50.59 -21.13
N CYS A 382 -11.47 -50.41 -21.95
CA CYS A 382 -10.13 -50.92 -21.65
C CYS A 382 -9.06 -50.20 -22.48
N LEU A 383 -7.89 -49.93 -21.88
CA LEU A 383 -6.73 -49.40 -22.60
C LEU A 383 -6.22 -50.46 -23.59
N THR A 384 -5.87 -50.02 -24.79
CA THR A 384 -5.17 -50.87 -25.78
C THR A 384 -3.80 -51.30 -25.24
N ASP A 385 -3.26 -52.42 -25.72
CA ASP A 385 -1.94 -52.90 -25.28
C ASP A 385 -0.81 -51.91 -25.59
N MET A 386 -0.98 -51.09 -26.63
CA MET A 386 -0.09 -49.97 -26.93
C MET A 386 -0.17 -48.88 -25.87
N GLN A 387 -1.38 -48.47 -25.44
CA GLN A 387 -1.57 -47.48 -24.38
C GLN A 387 -1.06 -47.98 -23.01
N LYS A 388 -1.18 -49.30 -22.75
CA LYS A 388 -0.58 -49.95 -21.58
C LYS A 388 0.95 -49.93 -21.64
N LYS A 389 1.55 -50.17 -22.80
CA LYS A 389 3.01 -50.18 -23.00
C LYS A 389 3.65 -48.80 -22.99
N THR A 390 2.99 -47.77 -23.53
CA THR A 390 3.54 -46.40 -23.59
C THR A 390 3.47 -45.67 -22.25
N ASN A 391 2.71 -46.20 -21.29
CA ASN A 391 2.57 -45.69 -19.93
C ASN A 391 2.13 -44.20 -19.86
N VAL A 392 1.48 -43.70 -20.92
CA VAL A 392 1.02 -42.31 -21.02
C VAL A 392 -0.20 -42.11 -20.14
N THR A 393 -1.19 -42.99 -20.23
CA THR A 393 -2.44 -42.86 -19.45
C THR A 393 -2.19 -42.92 -17.95
N PRO A 394 -1.43 -43.90 -17.39
CA PRO A 394 -1.14 -43.91 -15.96
C PRO A 394 -0.36 -42.67 -15.49
N ARG A 395 0.55 -42.13 -16.32
CA ARG A 395 1.26 -40.88 -16.00
C ARG A 395 0.31 -39.69 -15.91
N VAL A 396 -0.55 -39.50 -16.91
CA VAL A 396 -1.55 -38.41 -16.91
C VAL A 396 -2.48 -38.55 -15.70
N THR A 397 -3.02 -39.74 -15.44
CA THR A 397 -3.89 -40.01 -14.29
C THR A 397 -3.17 -39.82 -12.96
N SER A 398 -1.85 -40.00 -12.89
CA SER A 398 -1.06 -39.73 -11.67
C SER A 398 -0.71 -38.25 -11.45
N ILE A 399 -0.72 -37.45 -12.52
CA ILE A 399 -0.35 -36.02 -12.49
C ILE A 399 -1.56 -35.17 -12.15
N VAL A 400 -2.73 -35.46 -12.75
CA VAL A 400 -3.94 -34.64 -12.56
C VAL A 400 -4.31 -34.45 -11.07
N PRO A 401 -4.38 -35.52 -10.24
CA PRO A 401 -4.69 -35.35 -8.82
C PRO A 401 -3.61 -34.57 -8.05
N LYS A 402 -2.35 -34.63 -8.49
CA LYS A 402 -1.27 -33.85 -7.86
C LYS A 402 -1.42 -32.36 -8.15
N CYS A 403 -1.88 -32.00 -9.36
CA CYS A 403 -2.16 -30.62 -9.72
C CYS A 403 -3.47 -30.08 -9.12
N GLU A 404 -4.40 -30.94 -8.69
CA GLU A 404 -5.66 -30.55 -8.03
C GLU A 404 -5.53 -30.43 -6.50
N HIS A 405 -4.54 -31.09 -5.90
CA HIS A 405 -4.29 -31.10 -4.45
C HIS A 405 -3.17 -30.15 -3.99
N GLU A 406 -2.33 -29.65 -4.91
CA GLU A 406 -1.42 -28.52 -4.70
C GLU A 406 -2.12 -27.20 -5.01
#